data_AF-A0A920G7G5-F1
#
_entry.id   AF-A0A920G7G5-F1
#
_cell.length_a   1.000
_cell.length_b   1.000
_cell.length_c   1.000
_cell.angle_alpha   90.00
_cell.angle_beta   90.00
_cell.angle_gamma   90.00
#
_symmetry.space_group_name_H-M   'P 1'
#
loop_
_entity.id
_entity.type
_entity.pdbx_description
1 polymer ?
#
loop_
_entity_poly.entity_id
_entity_poly.type
_entity_poly.pdbx_seq_one_letter_code
_entity_poly.pdbx_strand_id
1 'polypeptide(L)'
;MVVSFLTHHLWQDWRLGAEWLGSLFLDFEPGIHYPQMQMQAGVTGINTIRIYNPVKQSLDHDPMGLYSSVGAGAGGLPTPLVHQPWLLSPIERHLHPIDYRNPSWTSRRRISLPKRRSGN
;
A
#
# COMPACT_ATOMS: atom_id res chain seq x y z
N MET A 1 -0.72 -4.47 -5.85
CA MET A 1 -0.86 -3.71 -4.58
C MET A 1 -0.27 -2.29 -4.67
N VAL A 2 1.03 -2.13 -4.98
CA VAL A 2 1.75 -0.83 -4.92
C VAL A 2 1.10 0.27 -5.76
N VAL A 3 0.81 0.01 -7.04
CA VAL A 3 0.20 1.00 -7.95
C VAL A 3 -1.17 1.47 -7.45
N SER A 4 -2.00 0.51 -7.03
CA SER A 4 -3.32 0.83 -6.46
C SER A 4 -3.23 1.65 -5.17
N PHE A 5 -2.21 1.41 -4.33
CA PHE A 5 -1.96 2.23 -3.15
C PHE A 5 -1.53 3.65 -3.53
N LEU A 6 -0.59 3.79 -4.47
CA LEU A 6 -0.14 5.08 -4.99
C LEU A 6 -1.29 5.93 -5.55
N THR A 7 -2.13 5.33 -6.39
CA THR A 7 -3.19 6.08 -7.09
C THR A 7 -4.43 6.30 -6.24
N HIS A 8 -4.88 5.30 -5.47
CA HIS A 8 -6.15 5.39 -4.75
C HIS A 8 -6.02 5.84 -3.29
N HIS A 9 -4.90 5.53 -2.62
CA HIS A 9 -4.69 5.94 -1.23
C HIS A 9 -3.92 7.26 -1.14
N LEU A 10 -2.89 7.43 -1.98
CA LEU A 10 -2.06 8.63 -1.99
C LEU A 10 -2.48 9.66 -3.05
N TRP A 11 -3.40 9.32 -3.95
CA TRP A 11 -3.93 10.22 -4.98
C TRP A 11 -2.83 10.81 -5.88
N GLN A 12 -1.80 10.02 -6.15
CA GLN A 12 -0.69 10.42 -7.02
C GLN A 12 -0.94 9.98 -8.47
N ASP A 13 -0.34 10.71 -9.42
CA ASP A 13 -0.38 10.33 -10.84
C ASP A 13 0.34 9.00 -11.05
N TRP A 14 -0.35 8.07 -11.70
CA TRP A 14 0.17 6.75 -12.02
C TRP A 14 1.35 6.81 -12.99
N ARG A 15 1.44 7.85 -13.85
CA ARG A 15 2.55 8.02 -14.81
C ARG A 15 3.87 8.20 -14.11
N LEU A 16 3.89 9.03 -13.06
CA LEU A 16 5.08 9.25 -12.22
C LEU A 16 5.54 7.93 -11.57
N GLY A 17 4.59 7.15 -11.06
CA GLY A 17 4.88 5.83 -10.50
C GLY A 17 5.37 4.83 -11.55
N ALA A 18 4.78 4.84 -12.74
CA ALA A 18 5.15 3.95 -13.84
C ALA A 18 6.56 4.24 -14.35
N GLU A 19 6.92 5.50 -14.55
CA GLU A 19 8.27 5.90 -14.98
C GLU A 19 9.32 5.49 -13.94
N TRP A 20 9.08 5.83 -12.67
CA TRP A 20 10.03 5.49 -11.59
C TRP A 20 10.20 3.98 -11.41
N LEU A 21 9.10 3.23 -11.31
CA LEU A 21 9.17 1.77 -11.19
C LEU A 21 9.82 1.12 -12.42
N GLY A 22 9.57 1.65 -13.62
CA GLY A 22 10.17 1.14 -14.85
C GLY A 22 11.69 1.21 -14.84
N SER A 23 12.27 2.24 -14.20
CA SER A 23 13.73 2.38 -14.05
C SER A 23 14.37 1.40 -13.06
N LEU A 24 13.58 0.75 -12.21
CA LEU A 24 14.06 -0.19 -11.18
C LEU A 24 14.00 -1.65 -11.63
N PHE A 25 13.21 -1.96 -12.67
CA PHE A 25 13.04 -3.32 -13.15
C PHE A 25 14.19 -3.75 -14.07
N LEU A 26 14.83 -4.86 -13.74
CA LEU A 26 15.86 -5.49 -14.59
C LEU A 26 15.25 -6.10 -15.86
N ASP A 27 13.99 -6.52 -15.80
CA ASP A 27 13.20 -7.15 -16.85
C ASP A 27 12.16 -6.18 -17.46
N PHE A 28 12.47 -4.89 -17.47
CA PHE A 28 11.57 -3.87 -17.98
C PHE A 28 11.19 -4.10 -19.44
N GLU A 29 9.90 -4.30 -19.69
CA GLU A 29 9.31 -4.36 -21.02
C GLU A 29 8.12 -3.38 -21.08
N PRO A 30 8.18 -2.36 -21.96
CA PRO A 30 7.17 -1.29 -21.98
C PRO A 30 5.78 -1.78 -22.38
N GLY A 31 5.68 -2.79 -23.24
CA GLY A 31 4.42 -3.38 -23.71
C GLY A 31 3.60 -4.08 -22.62
N ILE A 32 4.23 -4.58 -21.57
CA ILE A 32 3.57 -5.22 -20.42
C ILE A 32 3.45 -4.21 -19.26
N HIS A 33 4.51 -3.43 -19.01
CA HIS A 33 4.57 -2.53 -17.86
C HIS A 33 3.46 -1.48 -17.88
N TYR A 34 3.36 -0.70 -18.95
CA TYR A 34 2.39 0.41 -19.00
C TYR A 34 0.93 -0.05 -18.99
N PRO A 35 0.52 -1.10 -19.74
CA PRO A 35 -0.84 -1.62 -19.64
C PRO A 35 -1.18 -2.14 -18.23
N GLN A 36 -0.23 -2.80 -17.57
CA GLN A 36 -0.44 -3.28 -16.20
C GLN A 36 -0.58 -2.12 -15.21
N MET A 37 0.21 -1.05 -15.36
CA MET A 37 0.08 0.17 -14.57
C MET A 37 -1.29 0.84 -14.77
N GLN A 38 -1.73 1.01 -16.02
CA GLN A 38 -3.03 1.61 -16.35
C GLN A 38 -4.20 0.80 -15.79
N MET A 39 -4.13 -0.53 -15.87
CA MET A 39 -5.15 -1.42 -15.31
C MET A 39 -5.24 -1.26 -13.79
N GLN A 40 -4.10 -1.23 -13.10
CA GLN A 40 -4.05 -1.10 -11.63
C GLN A 40 -4.41 0.31 -11.17
N ALA A 41 -4.20 1.33 -11.99
CA ALA A 41 -4.61 2.71 -11.75
C ALA A 41 -6.10 2.97 -12.06
N GLY A 42 -6.80 2.00 -12.68
CA GLY A 42 -8.22 2.13 -13.02
C GLY A 42 -8.51 3.04 -14.22
N VAL A 43 -7.52 3.33 -15.06
CA VAL A 43 -7.62 4.30 -16.17
C VAL A 43 -8.25 3.69 -17.43
N THR A 44 -8.23 2.36 -17.55
CA THR A 44 -8.73 1.67 -18.75
C THR A 44 -10.25 1.65 -18.87
N GLY A 45 -11.00 1.94 -17.79
CA GLY A 45 -12.47 2.00 -17.78
C GLY A 45 -13.21 0.68 -18.03
N ILE A 46 -12.50 -0.39 -18.41
CA ILE A 46 -13.06 -1.71 -18.73
C ILE A 46 -13.16 -2.61 -17.50
N ASN A 47 -12.27 -2.42 -16.52
CA ASN A 47 -12.19 -3.26 -15.33
C ASN A 47 -12.72 -2.52 -14.09
N THR A 48 -13.41 -3.27 -13.22
CA THR A 48 -13.77 -2.78 -11.88
C THR A 48 -12.51 -2.33 -11.14
N ILE A 49 -12.53 -1.11 -10.59
CA ILE A 49 -11.42 -0.55 -9.83
C ILE A 49 -11.13 -1.44 -8.61
N ARG A 50 -9.92 -1.96 -8.52
CA ARG A 50 -9.47 -2.80 -7.40
C ARG A 50 -8.67 -1.97 -6.41
N ILE A 51 -9.33 -1.55 -5.33
CA ILE A 51 -8.69 -0.86 -4.20
C ILE A 51 -8.27 -1.91 -3.17
N TYR A 52 -6.97 -2.06 -2.99
CA TYR A 52 -6.42 -3.04 -2.05
C TYR A 52 -6.21 -2.42 -0.66
N ASN A 53 -6.64 -3.13 0.39
CA ASN A 53 -6.24 -2.81 1.75
C ASN A 53 -4.84 -3.41 2.01
N PRO A 54 -3.80 -2.58 2.24
CA PRO A 54 -2.43 -3.06 2.42
C PRO A 54 -2.27 -3.97 3.65
N VAL A 55 -3.02 -3.73 4.72
CA VAL A 55 -2.98 -4.57 5.94
C VAL A 55 -3.54 -5.96 5.65
N LYS A 56 -4.71 -6.03 5.02
CA LYS A 56 -5.33 -7.31 4.68
C LYS A 56 -4.44 -8.10 3.71
N GLN A 57 -3.93 -7.45 2.66
CA GLN A 57 -3.03 -8.09 1.70
C GLN A 57 -1.75 -8.60 2.36
N SER A 58 -1.19 -7.85 3.31
CA SER A 58 -0.01 -8.27 4.05
C SER A 58 -0.30 -9.52 4.90
N LEU A 59 -1.45 -9.60 5.57
CA LEU A 59 -1.85 -10.78 6.33
C LEU A 59 -2.13 -12.01 5.44
N ASP A 60 -2.79 -11.79 4.30
CA ASP A 60 -3.18 -12.88 3.38
C ASP A 60 -1.94 -13.49 2.68
N HIS A 61 -0.92 -12.68 2.36
CA HIS A 61 0.25 -13.09 1.57
C HIS A 61 1.55 -13.27 2.37
N ASP A 62 1.63 -12.72 3.58
CA ASP A 62 2.79 -12.83 4.48
C ASP A 62 2.30 -13.12 5.92
N PRO A 63 1.57 -14.23 6.18
CA PRO A 63 0.93 -14.46 7.49
C PRO A 63 1.93 -14.54 8.66
N MET A 64 3.19 -14.86 8.37
CA MET A 64 4.27 -14.94 9.36
C MET A 64 5.05 -13.62 9.53
N GLY A 65 4.79 -12.61 8.69
CA GLY A 65 5.48 -11.32 8.72
C GLY A 65 6.96 -11.39 8.33
N LEU A 66 7.40 -12.43 7.62
CA LEU A 66 8.82 -12.64 7.29
C LEU A 66 9.30 -11.63 6.26
N TYR A 67 8.48 -11.33 5.25
CA TYR A 67 8.83 -10.31 4.26
C TYR A 67 8.79 -8.92 4.88
N SER A 68 7.77 -8.65 5.68
CA SER A 68 7.52 -7.34 6.28
C SER A 68 8.56 -7.00 7.37
N SER A 69 9.05 -7.98 8.12
CA SER A 69 10.09 -7.79 9.14
C SER A 69 11.44 -7.38 8.53
N VAL A 70 11.82 -7.97 7.40
CA VAL A 70 13.09 -7.67 6.72
C VAL A 70 12.99 -6.39 5.88
N GLY A 71 11.91 -6.24 5.10
CA GLY A 71 11.80 -5.16 4.11
C GLY A 71 11.31 -3.82 4.66
N ALA A 72 10.53 -3.80 5.73
CA ALA A 72 9.90 -2.57 6.25
C ALA A 72 10.54 -2.06 7.56
N GLY A 73 11.68 -2.61 7.98
CA GLY A 73 12.33 -2.23 9.24
C GLY A 73 11.55 -2.62 10.49
N ALA A 74 10.59 -3.55 10.37
CA ALA A 74 9.77 -4.07 11.48
C ALA A 74 10.41 -5.29 12.17
N GLY A 75 11.71 -5.50 11.99
CA GLY A 75 12.48 -6.56 12.62
C GLY A 75 12.45 -6.41 14.15
N GLY A 76 12.09 -7.48 14.86
CA GLY A 76 12.00 -7.49 16.33
C GLY A 76 10.59 -7.35 16.90
N LEU A 77 9.57 -7.19 16.06
CA LEU A 77 8.17 -7.28 16.48
C LEU A 77 7.64 -8.72 16.42
N PRO A 78 6.75 -9.11 17.35
CA PRO A 78 6.01 -10.36 17.22
C PRO A 78 5.07 -10.28 16.01
N THR A 79 4.85 -11.42 15.34
CA THR A 79 4.08 -11.56 14.09
C THR A 79 2.77 -10.75 14.03
N PRO A 80 1.92 -10.71 15.08
CA PRO A 80 0.67 -9.94 15.02
C PRO A 80 0.88 -8.43 14.83
N LEU A 81 2.02 -7.90 15.30
CA LEU A 81 2.32 -6.47 15.30
C LEU A 81 3.13 -6.02 14.08
N VAL A 82 3.77 -6.95 13.37
CA VAL A 82 4.57 -6.67 12.16
C VAL A 82 3.72 -6.01 11.07
N HIS A 83 2.45 -6.40 10.93
CA HIS A 83 1.55 -5.87 9.89
C HIS A 83 0.96 -4.49 10.25
N GLN A 84 0.96 -4.14 11.54
CA GLN A 84 0.36 -2.89 12.06
C GLN A 84 1.20 -2.29 13.19
N PRO A 85 2.48 -1.95 12.94
CA PRO A 85 3.42 -1.47 13.97
C PRO A 85 2.98 -0.14 14.61
N TRP A 86 2.12 0.64 13.94
CA TRP A 86 1.56 1.87 14.52
C TRP A 86 0.56 1.63 15.65
N LEU A 87 0.12 0.40 15.89
CA LEU A 87 -0.74 0.04 17.02
C LEU A 87 0.04 -0.24 18.31
N LEU A 88 1.38 -0.22 18.28
CA LEU A 88 2.21 -0.38 19.47
C LEU A 88 1.85 0.65 20.53
N SER A 89 1.53 0.18 21.74
CA SER A 89 1.39 1.03 22.91
C SER A 89 2.72 1.71 23.25
N PRO A 90 2.69 2.80 24.04
CA PRO A 90 3.93 3.46 24.48
C PRO A 90 4.91 2.51 25.18
N ILE A 91 4.39 1.52 25.92
CA ILE A 91 5.19 0.53 26.63
C ILE A 91 5.81 -0.46 25.63
N GLU A 92 5.03 -1.01 24.71
CA GLU A 92 5.55 -1.96 23.70
C GLU A 92 6.59 -1.31 22.79
N ARG A 93 6.43 -0.03 22.45
CA ARG A 93 7.43 0.73 21.68
C ARG A 93 8.74 0.91 22.44
N HIS A 94 8.69 0.98 23.77
CA HIS A 94 9.89 1.01 24.60
C HIS A 94 10.59 -0.36 24.66
N LEU A 95 9.80 -1.45 24.72
CA LEU A 95 10.32 -2.82 24.75
C LEU A 95 10.84 -3.28 23.38
N HIS A 96 10.24 -2.80 22.30
CA HIS A 96 10.58 -3.12 20.92
C HIS A 96 10.91 -1.84 20.15
N PRO A 97 12.12 -1.27 20.34
CA PRO A 97 12.54 -0.09 19.60
C PRO A 97 12.71 -0.46 18.13
N ILE A 98 11.83 0.09 17.28
CA ILE A 98 11.87 -0.05 15.83
C ILE A 98 12.04 1.32 15.18
N ASP A 99 12.83 1.39 14.12
CA ASP A 99 12.91 2.57 13.27
C ASP A 99 11.77 2.53 12.23
N TYR A 100 10.53 2.65 12.73
CA TYR A 100 9.33 2.62 11.91
C TYR A 100 8.57 3.95 11.99
N ARG A 101 8.38 4.58 10.83
CA ARG A 101 7.59 5.81 10.72
C ARG A 101 6.10 5.50 10.67
N ASN A 102 5.33 6.17 11.54
CA ASN A 102 3.88 6.03 11.52
C ASN A 102 3.30 6.41 10.14
N PRO A 103 2.32 5.66 9.61
CA PRO A 103 1.79 5.93 8.29
C PRO A 103 1.01 7.24 8.24
N SER A 104 1.26 8.05 7.22
CA SER A 104 0.63 9.37 7.05
C SER A 104 -0.89 9.31 6.86
N TRP A 105 -1.42 8.16 6.44
CA TRP A 105 -2.86 7.94 6.22
C TRP A 105 -3.64 7.55 7.49
N THR A 106 -2.97 7.32 8.62
CA THR A 106 -3.63 6.92 9.89
C THR A 106 -4.18 8.11 10.68
N SER A 107 -3.73 9.34 10.40
CA SER A 107 -4.39 10.54 10.94
C SER A 107 -5.80 10.59 10.38
N ARG A 108 -6.83 10.57 11.24
CA ARG A 108 -8.26 10.52 10.91
C ARG A 108 -8.67 11.47 9.75
N ARG A 109 -8.45 11.04 8.52
CA ARG A 109 -9.13 11.49 7.32
C ARG A 109 -9.61 10.22 6.66
N ARG A 110 -10.74 9.74 7.19
CA ARG A 110 -11.55 8.70 6.56
C ARG A 110 -11.72 9.13 5.10
N ILE A 111 -11.25 8.32 4.15
CA ILE A 111 -11.50 8.53 2.72
C ILE A 111 -13.02 8.50 2.56
N SER A 112 -13.65 9.67 2.63
CA SER A 112 -15.06 9.81 2.30
C SER A 112 -15.13 9.83 0.79
N LEU A 113 -15.45 8.67 0.20
CA LEU A 113 -15.91 8.63 -1.18
C LEU A 113 -17.09 9.62 -1.28
N PRO A 114 -17.11 10.55 -2.25
CA PRO A 114 -18.27 11.40 -2.44
C PRO A 114 -19.45 10.48 -2.75
N LYS A 115 -20.43 10.41 -1.85
CA LYS A 115 -21.73 9.81 -2.14
C LYS A 115 -22.32 10.63 -3.29
N ARG A 116 -22.30 10.07 -4.51
CA ARG A 116 -23.14 10.55 -5.60
C ARG A 116 -24.58 10.54 -5.08
N ARG A 117 -25.16 11.73 -4.87
CA ARG A 117 -26.61 11.87 -4.70
C ARG A 117 -27.23 11.39 -6.01
N SER A 118 -27.81 10.20 -6.00
CA SER A 118 -28.79 9.82 -7.01
C SER A 118 -30.01 10.70 -6.77
N GLY A 119 -30.15 11.75 -7.57
CA GLY A 119 -31.41 12.47 -7.68
C GLY A 119 -32.41 11.60 -8.42
N ASN A 120 -33.57 11.42 -7.81
CA ASN A 120 -34.88 11.31 -8.45
C ASN A 120 -35.85 12.11 -7.58
#